data_AF-A0A9D0GAI1-F1
#
_entry.id   AF-A0A9D0GAI1-F1
#
_cell.length_a   1.000
_cell.length_b   1.000
_cell.length_c   1.000
_cell.angle_alpha   90.00
_cell.angle_beta   90.00
_cell.angle_gamma   90.00
#
_symmetry.space_group_name_H-M   'P 1'
#
loop_
_entity.id
_entity.type
_entity.pdbx_description
1 polymer ?
#
loop_
_entity_poly.entity_id
_entity_poly.type
_entity_poly.pdbx_seq_one_letter_code
_entity_poly.pdbx_strand_id
1 'polypeptide(L)'
;LMIKLVAQALRAFPYMNVRQSGDAIQEMKGIHIGLAVDTERGLLVPHVFDADKKGLVEIARDVRAMVERARKGKSLPDELTLGTFTITNLGMYEVDAFSPIINYPETAILGVGRIKAVPAVVDGEVVVRQRMWLSLTVDHRVVDGAPAARFLQHVKELIEDPLLLLA
;
A
#
# COMPACT_ATOMS: atom_id res chain seq x y z
N LEU A 1 -9.45 -4.12 2.36
CA LEU A 1 -8.69 -5.36 2.14
C LEU A 1 -7.21 -5.06 1.86
N MET A 2 -6.88 -4.31 0.80
CA MET A 2 -5.49 -4.00 0.43
C MET A 2 -4.61 -3.51 1.58
N ILE A 3 -5.09 -2.52 2.35
CA ILE A 3 -4.38 -2.01 3.55
C ILE A 3 -4.05 -3.13 4.54
N LYS A 4 -4.97 -4.08 4.79
CA LYS A 4 -4.73 -5.20 5.71
C LYS A 4 -3.65 -6.12 5.16
N LEU A 5 -3.73 -6.49 3.88
CA LEU A 5 -2.77 -7.41 3.25
C LEU A 5 -1.37 -6.82 3.25
N VAL A 6 -1.23 -5.55 2.83
CA VAL A 6 0.05 -4.84 2.85
C VAL A 6 0.58 -4.68 4.28
N ALA A 7 -0.27 -4.37 5.25
CA ALA A 7 0.16 -4.27 6.64
C ALA A 7 0.65 -5.62 7.22
N GLN A 8 0.03 -6.75 6.85
CA GLN A 8 0.53 -8.07 7.24
C GLN A 8 1.85 -8.40 6.54
N ALA A 9 1.99 -8.05 5.26
CA ALA A 9 3.26 -8.20 4.56
C ALA A 9 4.37 -7.37 5.22
N LEU A 10 4.11 -6.10 5.59
CA LEU A 10 5.11 -5.27 6.30
C LEU A 10 5.52 -5.86 7.64
N ARG A 11 4.63 -6.59 8.32
CA ARG A 11 4.96 -7.30 9.56
C ARG A 11 5.93 -8.47 9.33
N ALA A 12 5.78 -9.19 8.22
CA ALA A 12 6.69 -10.27 7.81
C ALA A 12 8.01 -9.73 7.24
N PHE A 13 8.01 -8.50 6.74
CA PHE A 13 9.13 -7.84 6.08
C PHE A 13 9.44 -6.48 6.73
N PRO A 14 9.92 -6.45 8.00
CA PRO A 14 10.09 -5.21 8.77
C PRO A 14 11.06 -4.21 8.11
N TYR A 15 12.02 -4.69 7.32
CA TYR A 15 12.94 -3.85 6.54
C TYR A 15 12.24 -3.00 5.46
N MET A 16 10.98 -3.29 5.13
CA MET A 16 10.14 -2.49 4.24
C MET A 16 9.34 -1.41 5.00
N ASN A 17 9.27 -1.50 6.33
CA ASN A 17 8.56 -0.56 7.20
C ASN A 17 9.55 0.42 7.85
N VAL A 18 10.29 1.15 7.01
CA VAL A 18 11.39 2.02 7.44
C VAL A 18 11.17 3.45 6.94
N ARG A 19 11.72 4.42 7.67
CA ARG A 19 11.70 5.84 7.31
C ARG A 19 13.10 6.43 7.32
N GLN A 20 13.32 7.44 6.48
CA GLN A 20 14.51 8.28 6.56
C GLN A 20 14.38 9.23 7.77
N SER A 21 15.41 9.28 8.61
CA SER A 21 15.50 10.21 9.74
C SER A 21 16.87 10.88 9.74
N GLY A 22 16.95 12.06 9.12
CA GLY A 22 18.23 12.73 8.86
C GLY A 22 19.10 11.84 7.97
N ASP A 23 20.30 11.48 8.45
CA ASP A 23 21.23 10.57 7.76
C ASP A 23 21.06 9.09 8.15
N ALA A 24 20.10 8.78 9.03
CA ALA A 24 19.84 7.42 9.50
C ALA A 24 18.57 6.83 8.88
N ILE A 25 18.53 5.51 8.78
CA ILE A 25 17.32 4.74 8.49
C ILE A 25 16.74 4.24 9.81
N GLN A 26 15.46 4.54 10.05
CA GLN A 26 14.74 4.10 11.22
C GLN A 26 13.73 3.03 10.86
N GLU A 27 13.88 1.85 11.45
CA GLU A 27 12.82 0.84 11.44
C GLU A 27 11.67 1.25 12.36
N MET A 28 10.45 1.20 11.83
CA MET A 28 9.26 1.68 12.52
C MET A 28 8.57 0.54 13.25
N LYS A 29 8.26 0.75 14.54
CA LYS A 29 7.52 -0.23 15.36
C LYS A 29 6.04 -0.33 14.99
N GLY A 30 5.44 0.78 14.58
CA GLY A 30 4.06 0.85 14.12
C GLY A 30 3.99 0.67 12.61
N ILE A 31 2.93 0.02 12.12
CA ILE A 31 2.64 -0.09 10.69
C ILE A 31 1.48 0.87 10.39
N HIS A 32 1.80 2.01 9.76
CA HIS A 32 0.86 3.10 9.50
C HIS A 32 0.73 3.31 8.01
N ILE A 33 -0.39 2.86 7.44
CA ILE A 33 -0.57 2.81 6.00
C ILE A 33 -1.20 4.10 5.51
N GLY A 34 -0.44 4.88 4.76
CA GLY A 34 -0.94 6.01 3.97
C GLY A 34 -1.82 5.55 2.81
N LEU A 35 -2.90 6.29 2.58
CA LEU A 35 -3.70 6.16 1.38
C LEU A 35 -3.70 7.50 0.66
N ALA A 36 -3.24 7.53 -0.60
CA ALA A 36 -3.33 8.72 -1.42
C ALA A 36 -4.81 9.04 -1.74
N VAL A 37 -5.24 10.25 -1.38
CA VAL A 37 -6.62 10.75 -1.56
C VAL A 37 -6.57 12.02 -2.39
N ASP A 38 -7.21 11.97 -3.55
CA ASP A 38 -7.44 13.15 -4.39
C ASP A 38 -8.47 14.09 -3.73
N THR A 39 -8.13 15.37 -3.64
CA THR A 39 -8.97 16.42 -3.03
C THR A 39 -8.90 17.70 -3.87
N GLU A 40 -9.85 18.61 -3.67
CA GLU A 40 -9.84 19.93 -4.34
C GLU A 40 -8.59 20.77 -4.03
N ARG A 41 -7.89 20.48 -2.93
CA ARG A 41 -6.65 21.16 -2.52
C ARG A 41 -5.39 20.43 -2.99
N GLY A 42 -5.55 19.42 -3.84
CA GLY A 42 -4.49 18.53 -4.29
C GLY A 42 -4.46 17.19 -3.53
N LEU A 43 -3.40 16.43 -3.76
CA LEU A 43 -3.24 15.10 -3.19
C LEU A 43 -2.86 15.16 -1.71
N LEU A 44 -3.63 14.47 -0.86
CA LEU A 44 -3.30 14.25 0.55
C LEU A 44 -3.05 12.77 0.78
N VAL A 45 -2.16 12.43 1.71
CA VAL A 45 -1.87 11.04 2.08
C VAL A 45 -2.13 10.84 3.57
N PRO A 46 -3.40 10.76 4.00
CA PRO A 46 -3.71 10.42 5.38
C PRO A 46 -3.45 8.94 5.68
N HIS A 47 -3.14 8.61 6.93
CA HIS A 47 -2.72 7.26 7.34
C HIS A 47 -3.71 6.53 8.26
N VAL A 48 -3.82 5.22 8.07
CA VAL A 48 -4.45 4.30 9.03
C VAL A 48 -3.40 3.80 10.01
N PHE A 49 -3.52 4.21 11.28
CA PHE A 49 -2.62 3.79 12.35
C PHE A 49 -2.78 2.31 12.70
N ASP A 50 -1.67 1.68 13.09
CA ASP A 50 -1.54 0.27 13.48
C ASP A 50 -2.39 -0.70 12.65
N ALA A 51 -2.30 -0.56 11.31
CA ALA A 51 -3.16 -1.29 10.39
C ALA A 51 -2.98 -2.82 10.47
N ASP A 52 -1.84 -3.28 10.96
CA ASP A 52 -1.55 -4.70 11.18
C ASP A 52 -2.35 -5.28 12.35
N LYS A 53 -2.63 -4.48 13.38
CA LYS A 53 -3.36 -4.88 14.60
C LYS A 53 -4.87 -4.85 14.42
N LYS A 54 -5.36 -4.11 13.43
CA LYS A 54 -6.80 -3.90 13.20
C LYS A 54 -7.45 -5.02 12.39
N GLY A 55 -8.72 -5.25 12.67
CA GLY A 55 -9.59 -6.10 11.86
C GLY A 55 -10.06 -5.40 10.58
N LEU A 56 -10.59 -6.16 9.61
CA LEU A 56 -11.02 -5.61 8.33
C LEU A 56 -12.15 -4.57 8.46
N VAL A 57 -13.10 -4.82 9.36
CA VAL A 57 -14.23 -3.91 9.63
C VAL A 57 -13.73 -2.58 10.22
N GLU A 58 -12.79 -2.66 11.15
CA GLU A 58 -12.18 -1.49 11.77
C GLU A 58 -11.40 -0.66 10.75
N ILE A 59 -10.55 -1.30 9.94
CA ILE A 59 -9.83 -0.64 8.85
C ILE A 59 -10.81 0.04 7.89
N ALA A 60 -11.90 -0.64 7.50
CA ALA A 60 -12.89 -0.06 6.59
C ALA A 60 -13.57 1.18 7.18
N ARG A 61 -13.90 1.16 8.47
CA ARG A 61 -14.46 2.31 9.18
C ARG A 61 -13.46 3.47 9.22
N ASP A 62 -12.22 3.18 9.60
CA ASP A 62 -11.16 4.18 9.74
C ASP A 62 -10.85 4.86 8.40
N VAL A 63 -10.72 4.08 7.33
CA VAL A 63 -10.51 4.59 5.97
C VAL A 63 -11.62 5.53 5.54
N ARG A 64 -12.90 5.14 5.74
CA ARG A 64 -14.03 6.02 5.36
C ARG A 64 -13.96 7.34 6.11
N ALA A 65 -13.77 7.30 7.42
CA ALA A 65 -13.71 8.49 8.25
C ALA A 65 -12.51 9.40 7.87
N MET A 66 -11.36 8.79 7.60
CA MET A 66 -10.13 9.44 7.19
C MET A 66 -10.26 10.12 5.82
N VAL A 67 -10.80 9.42 4.81
CA VAL A 67 -11.04 9.97 3.47
C VAL A 67 -12.03 11.14 3.50
N GLU A 68 -13.10 11.02 4.28
CA GLU A 68 -14.06 12.11 4.48
C GLU A 68 -13.43 13.35 5.12
N ARG A 69 -12.54 13.17 6.11
CA ARG A 69 -11.77 14.28 6.70
C ARG A 69 -10.85 14.93 5.68
N ALA A 70 -10.10 14.13 4.91
CA ALA A 70 -9.18 14.64 3.89
C ALA A 70 -9.90 15.50 2.84
N ARG A 71 -11.00 15.00 2.28
CA ARG A 71 -11.81 15.74 1.30
C ARG A 71 -12.38 17.05 1.85
N LYS A 72 -12.72 17.09 3.14
CA LYS A 72 -13.24 18.29 3.83
C LYS A 72 -12.13 19.24 4.30
N GLY A 73 -10.85 18.92 4.06
CA GLY A 73 -9.72 19.70 4.57
C GLY A 73 -9.60 19.68 6.09
N LYS A 74 -10.08 18.61 6.73
CA LYS A 74 -10.11 18.42 8.20
C LYS A 74 -9.20 17.26 8.66
N SER A 75 -8.20 16.90 7.86
CA SER A 75 -7.18 15.94 8.27
C SER A 75 -6.42 16.46 9.49
N LEU A 76 -6.13 15.56 10.42
CA LEU A 76 -5.34 15.89 11.60
C LEU A 76 -3.84 15.91 11.22
N PRO A 77 -3.00 16.72 11.90
CA PRO A 77 -1.57 16.78 11.60
C PRO A 77 -0.87 15.42 11.70
N ASP A 78 -1.20 14.62 12.73
CA ASP A 78 -0.61 13.29 12.93
C ASP A 78 -1.00 12.32 11.81
N GLU A 79 -2.21 12.46 11.27
CA GLU A 79 -2.69 11.64 10.14
C GLU A 79 -1.90 11.89 8.87
N LEU A 80 -1.13 12.97 8.76
CA LEU A 80 -0.38 13.34 7.55
C LEU A 80 1.14 13.19 7.70
N THR A 81 1.64 12.91 8.90
CA THR A 81 3.08 13.01 9.21
C THR A 81 3.68 11.71 9.74
N LEU A 82 2.85 10.78 10.21
CA LEU A 82 3.29 9.56 10.89
C LEU A 82 3.21 8.30 10.02
N GLY A 83 2.98 8.43 8.72
CA GLY A 83 3.01 7.31 7.78
C GLY A 83 4.32 6.56 7.77
N THR A 84 4.23 5.25 7.54
CA THR A 84 5.40 4.38 7.38
C THR A 84 5.43 3.69 6.02
N PHE A 85 4.31 3.63 5.31
CA PHE A 85 4.20 3.08 3.96
C PHE A 85 2.97 3.64 3.26
N THR A 86 3.07 3.97 1.97
CA THR A 86 1.94 4.54 1.21
C THR A 86 1.39 3.55 0.18
N ILE A 87 0.06 3.54 0.06
CA ILE A 87 -0.67 2.93 -1.05
C ILE A 87 -1.32 4.04 -1.86
N THR A 88 -1.17 3.98 -3.18
CA THR A 88 -1.83 4.87 -4.13
C THR A 88 -2.53 4.06 -5.20
N ASN A 89 -3.77 4.42 -5.54
CA ASN A 89 -4.61 3.65 -6.45
C ASN A 89 -5.15 4.57 -7.55
N LEU A 90 -4.73 4.31 -8.79
CA LEU A 90 -5.20 5.03 -9.97
C LEU A 90 -6.09 4.16 -10.88
N GLY A 91 -6.50 2.97 -10.41
CA GLY A 91 -7.35 2.07 -11.16
C GLY A 91 -8.73 2.63 -11.48
N MET A 92 -9.24 3.56 -10.66
CA MET A 92 -10.48 4.28 -10.95
C MET A 92 -10.39 5.23 -12.15
N TYR A 93 -9.18 5.59 -12.58
CA TYR A 93 -8.90 6.39 -13.78
C TYR A 93 -8.44 5.51 -14.95
N GLU A 94 -8.74 4.21 -14.88
CA GLU A 94 -8.38 3.22 -15.89
C GLU A 94 -6.88 3.04 -16.16
N VAL A 95 -6.03 3.52 -15.25
CA VAL A 95 -4.58 3.35 -15.35
C VAL A 95 -4.22 1.89 -15.12
N ASP A 96 -3.56 1.28 -16.10
CA ASP A 96 -3.09 -0.09 -16.00
C ASP A 96 -1.89 -0.20 -15.04
N ALA A 97 -0.83 0.59 -15.25
CA ALA A 97 0.35 0.63 -14.39
C ALA A 97 0.96 2.05 -14.38
N PHE A 98 1.68 2.40 -13.32
CA PHE A 98 2.34 3.70 -13.18
C PHE A 98 3.49 3.62 -12.17
N SER A 99 4.42 4.56 -12.23
CA SER A 99 5.57 4.63 -11.31
C SER A 99 5.27 5.63 -10.18
N PRO A 100 4.73 5.21 -9.03
CA PRO A 100 4.44 6.13 -7.93
C PRO A 100 5.72 6.73 -7.34
N ILE A 101 5.66 8.00 -6.96
CA ILE A 101 6.76 8.67 -6.27
C ILE A 101 6.61 8.45 -4.76
N ILE A 102 7.72 8.12 -4.09
CA ILE A 102 7.76 7.87 -2.65
C ILE A 102 7.30 9.12 -1.87
N ASN A 103 6.45 8.89 -0.86
CA ASN A 103 6.00 9.92 0.06
C ASN A 103 7.03 10.11 1.20
N TYR A 104 8.02 10.97 0.97
CA TYR A 104 9.07 11.22 1.97
C TYR A 104 8.47 11.63 3.33
N PRO A 105 8.97 11.12 4.47
CA PRO A 105 10.20 10.34 4.65
C PRO A 105 10.02 8.81 4.64
N GLU A 106 8.92 8.29 4.10
CA GLU A 106 8.82 6.85 3.83
C GLU A 106 9.85 6.43 2.77
N THR A 107 10.14 5.14 2.67
CA THR A 107 11.14 4.61 1.72
C THR A 107 10.52 3.74 0.61
N ALA A 108 9.22 3.50 0.67
CA ALA A 108 8.51 2.69 -0.31
C ALA A 108 7.06 3.12 -0.49
N ILE A 109 6.52 2.87 -1.69
CA ILE A 109 5.12 3.14 -2.03
C ILE A 109 4.61 2.06 -3.00
N LEU A 110 3.37 1.59 -2.78
CA LEU A 110 2.69 0.64 -3.64
C LEU A 110 1.62 1.32 -4.49
N GLY A 111 1.82 1.31 -5.80
CA GLY A 111 0.85 1.70 -6.80
C GLY A 111 -0.07 0.54 -7.19
N VAL A 112 -1.38 0.81 -7.23
CA VAL A 112 -2.42 -0.15 -7.63
C VAL A 112 -3.10 0.34 -8.90
N GLY A 113 -3.04 -0.49 -9.95
CA GLY A 113 -3.71 -0.24 -11.23
C GLY A 113 -5.15 -0.75 -11.26
N ARG A 114 -5.82 -0.58 -12.41
CA ARG A 114 -7.18 -1.09 -12.63
C ARG A 114 -7.22 -2.60 -12.62
N ILE A 115 -8.39 -3.14 -12.25
CA ILE A 115 -8.71 -4.55 -12.42
C ILE A 115 -9.41 -4.71 -13.76
N LYS A 116 -8.91 -5.57 -14.65
CA LYS A 116 -9.57 -5.86 -15.93
C LYS A 116 -9.51 -7.34 -16.30
N ALA A 117 -10.49 -7.77 -17.09
CA ALA A 117 -10.51 -9.10 -17.69
C ALA A 117 -9.41 -9.19 -18.76
N VAL A 118 -8.55 -10.20 -18.66
CA VAL A 118 -7.52 -10.49 -19.66
C VAL A 118 -7.43 -12.00 -19.93
N PRO A 119 -7.02 -12.42 -21.14
CA PRO A 119 -6.61 -13.80 -21.38
C PRO A 119 -5.41 -14.16 -20.50
N ALA A 120 -5.47 -15.31 -19.84
CA ALA A 120 -4.42 -15.85 -18.99
C ALA A 120 -4.30 -17.35 -19.21
N VAL A 121 -3.07 -17.87 -19.12
CA VAL A 121 -2.84 -19.32 -19.11
C VAL A 121 -2.95 -19.82 -17.68
N VAL A 122 -3.83 -20.79 -17.43
CA VAL A 122 -4.00 -21.48 -16.14
C VAL A 122 -4.05 -22.97 -16.44
N ASP A 123 -3.15 -23.75 -15.83
CA ASP A 123 -3.04 -25.20 -16.03
C ASP A 123 -2.99 -25.64 -17.51
N GLY A 124 -2.35 -24.81 -18.35
CA GLY A 124 -2.18 -25.06 -19.79
C GLY A 124 -3.32 -24.54 -20.67
N GLU A 125 -4.41 -24.03 -20.10
CA GLU A 125 -5.57 -23.52 -20.85
C GLU A 125 -5.64 -22.00 -20.86
N VAL A 126 -6.08 -21.43 -21.99
CA VAL A 126 -6.36 -19.98 -22.09
C VAL A 126 -7.75 -19.71 -21.51
N VAL A 127 -7.78 -19.04 -20.36
CA VAL A 127 -9.00 -18.67 -19.65
C VAL A 127 -9.03 -17.16 -19.40
N VAL A 128 -10.22 -16.60 -19.23
CA VAL A 128 -10.36 -15.20 -18.80
C VAL A 128 -10.10 -15.10 -17.30
N ARG A 129 -9.27 -14.13 -16.90
CA ARG A 129 -8.99 -13.80 -15.49
C ARG A 129 -9.05 -12.30 -15.25
N GLN A 130 -9.51 -11.91 -14.08
CA GLN A 130 -9.34 -10.55 -13.58
C GLN A 130 -7.88 -10.38 -13.14
N ARG A 131 -7.18 -9.40 -13.71
CA ARG A 131 -5.81 -9.06 -13.31
C ARG A 131 -5.71 -7.58 -12.97
N MET A 132 -4.78 -7.26 -12.08
CA MET A 132 -4.37 -5.91 -11.73
C MET A 132 -2.85 -5.83 -11.77
N TRP A 133 -2.31 -4.65 -12.06
CA TRP A 133 -0.88 -4.39 -11.87
C TRP A 133 -0.62 -3.81 -10.49
N LEU A 134 0.51 -4.22 -9.92
CA LEU A 134 1.10 -3.63 -8.72
C LEU A 134 2.45 -3.03 -9.10
N SER A 135 2.67 -1.78 -8.73
CA SER A 135 3.92 -1.05 -9.01
C SER A 135 4.55 -0.63 -7.68
N LEU A 136 5.54 -1.39 -7.23
CA LEU A 136 6.29 -1.06 -6.01
C LEU A 136 7.48 -0.17 -6.37
N THR A 137 7.52 1.03 -5.81
CA THR A 137 8.72 1.89 -5.86
C THR A 137 9.39 1.88 -4.50
N VAL A 138 10.71 1.72 -4.49
CA VAL A 138 11.54 1.68 -3.28
C VAL A 138 12.74 2.61 -3.42
N ASP A 139 13.20 3.16 -2.30
CA ASP A 139 14.50 3.82 -2.23
C ASP A 139 15.60 2.76 -2.23
N HIS A 140 16.31 2.63 -3.36
CA HIS A 140 17.35 1.62 -3.53
C HIS A 140 18.62 1.88 -2.69
N ARG A 141 18.71 3.03 -2.00
CA ARG A 141 19.73 3.27 -0.98
C ARG A 141 19.42 2.54 0.33
N VAL A 142 18.17 2.13 0.51
CA VAL A 142 17.65 1.51 1.74
C VAL A 142 17.31 0.05 1.54
N VAL A 143 16.64 -0.28 0.42
CA VAL A 143 16.20 -1.65 0.12
C VAL A 143 16.65 -2.04 -1.28
N ASP A 144 17.41 -3.13 -1.38
CA ASP A 144 17.81 -3.69 -2.66
C ASP A 144 16.64 -4.33 -3.43
N GLY A 145 16.80 -4.49 -4.74
CA GLY A 145 15.78 -5.05 -5.62
C GLY A 145 15.28 -6.45 -5.21
N ALA A 146 16.15 -7.36 -4.79
CA ALA A 146 15.73 -8.72 -4.42
C ALA A 146 14.87 -8.76 -3.13
N PRO A 147 15.26 -8.11 -2.01
CA PRO A 147 14.38 -7.92 -0.86
C PRO A 147 13.04 -7.26 -1.18
N ALA A 148 13.03 -6.22 -2.02
CA ALA A 148 11.80 -5.55 -2.45
C ALA A 148 10.90 -6.46 -3.29
N ALA A 149 11.48 -7.23 -4.22
CA ALA A 149 10.76 -8.19 -5.05
C ALA A 149 10.10 -9.30 -4.21
N ARG A 150 10.80 -9.81 -3.18
CA ARG A 150 10.22 -10.80 -2.24
C ARG A 150 9.03 -10.23 -1.46
N PHE A 151 9.12 -8.98 -1.02
CA PHE A 151 7.99 -8.30 -0.38
C PHE A 151 6.80 -8.19 -1.35
N LEU A 152 7.02 -7.73 -2.58
CA LEU A 152 5.94 -7.61 -3.58
C LEU A 152 5.34 -8.98 -3.94
N GLN A 153 6.18 -10.01 -4.04
CA GLN A 153 5.74 -11.38 -4.25
C GLN A 153 4.81 -11.85 -3.13
N HIS A 154 5.16 -11.58 -1.87
CA HIS A 154 4.32 -11.94 -0.73
C HIS A 154 3.00 -11.15 -0.71
N VAL A 155 3.03 -9.85 -1.03
CA VAL A 155 1.80 -9.05 -1.20
C VAL A 155 0.92 -9.66 -2.29
N LYS A 156 1.50 -10.08 -3.42
CA LYS A 156 0.79 -10.76 -4.51
C LYS A 156 0.13 -12.06 -4.03
N GLU A 157 0.86 -12.90 -3.30
CA GLU A 157 0.35 -14.16 -2.73
C GLU A 157 -0.85 -13.91 -1.82
N LEU A 158 -0.76 -12.93 -0.91
CA LEU A 158 -1.88 -12.56 -0.03
C LEU A 158 -3.10 -12.01 -0.79
N ILE A 159 -2.90 -11.35 -1.93
CA ILE A 159 -4.00 -10.85 -2.78
C ILE A 159 -4.66 -12.01 -3.54
N GLU A 160 -3.86 -12.94 -4.06
CA GLU A 160 -4.33 -14.11 -4.80
C GLU A 160 -5.02 -15.13 -3.88
N ASP A 161 -4.55 -15.28 -2.65
CA ASP A 161 -5.16 -16.11 -1.61
C ASP A 161 -5.23 -15.40 -0.24
N PRO A 162 -6.28 -14.60 0.00
CA PRO A 162 -6.45 -13.89 1.27
C PRO A 162 -6.69 -14.79 2.49
N LEU A 163 -7.01 -16.08 2.31
CA LEU A 163 -7.23 -17.01 3.43
C LEU A 163 -5.93 -17.34 4.15
N LEU A 164 -4.77 -17.09 3.52
CA LEU A 164 -3.46 -17.17 4.16
C LEU A 164 -3.32 -16.26 5.39
N LEU A 165 -4.18 -15.26 5.56
CA LEU A 165 -4.23 -14.43 6.77
C LEU A 165 -4.86 -15.12 7.99
N LEU A 166 -5.53 -16.27 7.80
CA LEU A 166 -6.22 -17.02 8.85
C LEU A 166 -5.42 -18.24 9.34
N ALA A 167 -4.34 -18.59 8.63
CA ALA A 167 -3.43 -19.68 8.96
C ALA A 167 -2.33 -19.21 9.93
#